data_AF-A0A1G9IAT3-F1
#
_entry.id   AF-A0A1G9IAT3-F1
#
_cell.length_a   1.000
_cell.length_b   1.000
_cell.length_c   1.000
_cell.angle_alpha   90.00
_cell.angle_beta   90.00
_cell.angle_gamma   90.00
#
_symmetry.space_group_name_H-M   'P 1'
#
loop_
_entity.id
_entity.type
_entity.pdbx_description
1 polymer ?
#
loop_
_entity_poly.entity_id
_entity_poly.type
_entity_poly.pdbx_seq_one_letter_code
_entity_poly.pdbx_strand_id
1 'polypeptide(L)'
;MPKAAAIQPNEWATIHDNFTPFDIGALNRVVLDYAHVELTLARRWYRRTALGKTVAGLGYTLTIISLCAAVALGIFMLTGAIDNEALLPVAWAGAGLSACAVLGFFVPWLLTPHRQWNRTLHGIAVMILVIATLSLGAALFRTWESASNAVLAVPFLLLIAFAVAVIVVHVRLRATEKPPAVDVASLTPDDIEILRKVRQRALRILRSRNVVAYKDFNEYDSASFDSAPFDSAPSDSGS
;
A
#
# COMPACT_ATOMS: atom_id res chain seq x y z
N MET A 1 5.52 11.77 -12.21
CA MET A 1 5.39 11.07 -10.91
C MET A 1 6.75 10.48 -10.54
N PRO A 2 7.21 10.56 -9.28
CA PRO A 2 8.47 9.95 -8.88
C PRO A 2 8.39 8.42 -9.05
N LYS A 3 9.41 7.84 -9.69
CA LYS A 3 9.48 6.41 -9.99
C LYS A 3 10.00 5.64 -8.77
N ALA A 4 9.39 4.49 -8.45
CA ALA A 4 9.95 3.58 -7.45
C ALA A 4 11.27 2.98 -7.95
N ALA A 5 12.21 2.72 -7.04
CA ALA A 5 13.51 2.14 -7.39
C ALA A 5 13.39 0.65 -7.79
N ALA A 6 12.44 -0.05 -7.19
CA ALA A 6 11.90 -1.31 -7.69
C ALA A 6 10.37 -1.26 -7.63
N ILE A 7 9.71 -1.60 -8.73
CA ILE A 7 8.25 -1.58 -8.82
C ILE A 7 7.72 -2.82 -8.11
N GLN A 8 6.73 -2.65 -7.23
CA GLN A 8 6.06 -3.80 -6.60
C GLN A 8 5.36 -4.64 -7.67
N PRO A 9 5.43 -5.98 -7.65
CA PRO A 9 4.81 -6.83 -8.67
C PRO A 9 3.31 -6.56 -8.88
N ASN A 10 2.57 -6.25 -7.80
CA ASN A 10 1.17 -5.87 -7.90
C ASN A 10 0.98 -4.51 -8.58
N GLU A 11 1.84 -3.53 -8.27
CA GLU A 11 1.79 -2.20 -8.90
C GLU A 11 2.11 -2.33 -10.40
N TRP A 12 3.15 -3.09 -10.74
CA TRP A 12 3.49 -3.41 -12.12
C TRP A 12 2.31 -4.07 -12.84
N ALA A 13 1.65 -5.05 -12.22
CA ALA A 13 0.47 -5.71 -12.78
C ALA A 13 -0.73 -4.76 -12.99
N THR A 14 -0.89 -3.74 -12.15
CA THR A 14 -1.97 -2.74 -12.32
C THR A 14 -1.69 -1.71 -13.41
N ILE A 15 -0.42 -1.43 -13.71
CA ILE A 15 -0.02 -0.47 -14.76
C ILE A 15 0.39 -1.14 -16.08
N HIS A 16 0.52 -2.47 -16.11
CA HIS A 16 0.90 -3.21 -17.31
C HIS A 16 -0.09 -2.93 -18.44
N ASP A 17 0.42 -2.70 -19.65
CA ASP A 17 -0.42 -2.34 -20.78
C ASP A 17 -1.06 -3.59 -21.40
N ASN A 18 -2.30 -3.48 -21.86
CA ASN A 18 -3.05 -4.60 -22.44
C ASN A 18 -2.73 -4.82 -23.92
N PHE A 19 -1.99 -3.89 -24.55
CA PHE A 19 -1.70 -3.93 -25.99
C PHE A 19 -0.46 -4.76 -26.35
N THR A 20 0.37 -5.13 -25.38
CA THR A 20 1.54 -5.98 -25.61
C THR A 20 1.26 -7.42 -25.17
N PRO A 21 1.73 -8.44 -25.93
CA PRO A 21 1.62 -9.82 -25.49
C PRO A 21 2.34 -10.01 -24.15
N PHE A 22 1.67 -10.70 -23.23
CA PHE A 22 2.19 -10.93 -21.89
C PHE A 22 3.41 -11.87 -21.93
N ASP A 23 4.50 -11.46 -21.27
CA ASP A 23 5.70 -12.27 -21.09
C ASP A 23 5.91 -12.60 -19.60
N ILE A 24 5.96 -13.89 -19.28
CA ILE A 24 6.24 -14.38 -17.93
C ILE A 24 7.67 -14.04 -17.48
N GLY A 25 8.62 -13.95 -18.40
CA GLY A 25 9.99 -13.51 -18.12
C GLY A 25 10.04 -12.09 -17.58
N ALA A 26 9.22 -11.18 -18.14
CA ALA A 26 9.08 -9.81 -17.63
C ALA A 26 8.54 -9.79 -16.19
N LEU A 27 7.52 -10.60 -15.88
CA LEU A 27 6.99 -10.69 -14.51
C LEU A 27 8.01 -11.30 -13.54
N ASN A 28 8.72 -12.37 -13.95
CA ASN A 28 9.78 -12.99 -13.15
C ASN A 28 10.88 -11.98 -12.80
N ARG A 29 11.32 -11.15 -13.76
CA ARG A 29 12.31 -10.07 -13.51
C ARG A 29 11.83 -9.07 -12.47
N VAL A 30 10.56 -8.64 -12.55
CA VAL A 30 9.98 -7.70 -11.56
C VAL A 30 9.89 -8.33 -10.18
N VAL A 31 9.52 -9.61 -10.10
CA VAL A 31 9.48 -10.36 -8.83
C VAL A 31 10.89 -10.50 -8.23
N LEU A 32 11.90 -10.81 -9.06
CA LEU A 32 13.30 -10.92 -8.61
C LEU A 32 13.90 -9.58 -8.20
N ASP A 33 13.63 -8.50 -8.94
CA ASP A 33 14.03 -7.14 -8.58
C ASP A 33 13.46 -6.68 -7.23
N TYR A 34 12.27 -7.19 -6.87
CA TYR A 34 11.60 -6.91 -5.60
C TYR A 34 11.85 -7.99 -4.52
N ALA A 35 12.54 -9.08 -4.86
CA ALA A 35 12.69 -10.26 -4.00
C ALA A 35 13.37 -9.94 -2.67
N HIS A 36 14.40 -9.09 -2.67
CA HIS A 36 15.10 -8.73 -1.43
C HIS A 36 14.15 -8.13 -0.38
N VAL A 37 13.22 -7.27 -0.81
CA VAL A 37 12.25 -6.62 0.08
C VAL A 37 11.28 -7.66 0.62
N GLU A 38 10.70 -8.49 -0.25
CA GLU A 38 9.71 -9.51 0.13
C GLU A 38 10.30 -10.59 1.05
N LEU A 39 11.48 -11.12 0.72
CA LEU A 39 12.14 -12.14 1.54
C LEU A 39 12.52 -11.59 2.92
N THR A 40 12.98 -10.34 2.99
CA THR A 40 13.31 -9.71 4.27
C THR A 40 12.06 -9.48 5.12
N LEU A 41 10.95 -9.03 4.52
CA LEU A 41 9.67 -8.88 5.20
C LEU A 41 9.09 -10.22 5.65
N ALA A 42 9.15 -11.24 4.80
CA ALA A 42 8.69 -12.58 5.11
C ALA A 42 9.50 -13.18 6.28
N ARG A 43 10.83 -13.10 6.26
CA ARG A 43 11.68 -13.54 7.37
C ARG A 43 11.32 -12.85 8.68
N ARG A 44 11.00 -11.55 8.65
CA ARG A 44 10.52 -10.83 9.85
C ARG A 44 9.16 -11.33 10.32
N TRP A 45 8.25 -11.63 9.40
CA TRP A 45 6.93 -12.17 9.72
C TRP A 45 7.00 -13.59 10.30
N TYR A 46 7.82 -14.47 9.74
CA TYR A 46 8.02 -15.84 10.24
C TYR A 46 8.61 -15.86 11.65
N ARG A 47 9.49 -14.90 12.00
CA ARG A 47 10.02 -14.75 13.36
C ARG A 47 9.00 -14.26 14.39
N ARG A 48 7.82 -13.77 13.97
CA ARG A 48 6.80 -13.31 14.93
C ARG A 48 6.16 -14.49 15.63
N THR A 49 6.00 -14.35 16.94
CA THR A 49 5.20 -15.27 17.77
C THR A 49 3.73 -15.26 17.31
N ALA A 50 2.96 -16.29 17.69
CA ALA A 50 1.53 -16.37 17.38
C ALA A 50 0.76 -15.10 17.85
N LEU A 51 1.09 -14.60 19.05
CA LEU A 51 0.54 -13.35 19.58
C LEU A 51 0.95 -12.13 18.73
N GLY A 52 2.20 -12.09 18.26
CA GLY A 52 2.65 -11.03 17.35
C GLY A 52 1.90 -11.02 16.00
N LYS A 53 1.44 -12.18 15.53
CA LYS A 53 0.62 -12.29 14.31
C LYS A 53 -0.81 -11.83 14.54
N THR A 54 -1.43 -12.20 15.67
CA THR A 54 -2.80 -11.76 16.00
C THR A 54 -2.86 -10.25 16.24
N VAL A 55 -1.89 -9.67 16.95
CA VAL A 55 -1.79 -8.21 17.16
C VAL A 55 -1.64 -7.48 15.82
N ALA A 56 -0.82 -8.00 14.90
CA ALA A 56 -0.68 -7.41 13.57
C ALA A 56 -2.00 -7.47 12.76
N GLY A 57 -2.75 -8.58 12.87
CA GLY A 57 -4.07 -8.71 12.26
C GLY A 57 -5.08 -7.72 12.82
N LEU A 58 -5.18 -7.62 14.15
CA LEU A 58 -6.06 -6.65 14.83
C LEU A 58 -5.71 -5.20 14.48
N GLY A 59 -4.41 -4.88 14.42
CA GLY A 59 -3.95 -3.55 14.02
C GLY A 59 -4.35 -3.20 12.58
N TYR A 60 -4.31 -4.18 11.67
CA TYR A 60 -4.77 -3.97 10.30
C TYR A 60 -6.28 -3.73 10.24
N THR A 61 -7.08 -4.50 10.96
CA THR A 61 -8.54 -4.29 11.06
C THR A 61 -8.86 -2.92 11.66
N LEU A 62 -8.15 -2.51 12.72
CA LEU A 62 -8.30 -1.19 13.33
C LEU A 62 -7.97 -0.07 12.33
N THR A 63 -6.95 -0.27 11.48
CA THR A 63 -6.58 0.68 10.43
C THR A 63 -7.71 0.89 9.42
N ILE A 64 -8.40 -0.19 9.02
CA ILE A 64 -9.56 -0.13 8.11
C ILE A 64 -10.74 0.59 8.78
N ILE A 65 -11.09 0.22 10.02
CA ILE A 65 -12.18 0.86 10.77
C ILE A 65 -11.90 2.36 10.94
N SER A 66 -10.65 2.69 11.24
CA SER A 66 -10.17 4.07 11.38
C SER A 66 -10.33 4.88 10.08
N LEU A 67 -10.12 4.25 8.91
CA LEU A 67 -10.33 4.89 7.63
C LEU A 67 -11.82 5.21 7.39
N CYS A 68 -12.71 4.28 7.73
CA CYS A 68 -14.16 4.51 7.67
C CYS A 68 -14.59 5.64 8.63
N ALA A 69 -14.01 5.66 9.84
CA ALA A 69 -14.28 6.71 10.82
C ALA A 69 -13.82 8.10 10.34
N ALA A 70 -12.71 8.17 9.59
CA ALA A 70 -12.26 9.42 8.98
C ALA A 70 -13.26 9.97 7.96
N VAL A 71 -13.80 9.09 7.10
CA VAL A 71 -14.83 9.48 6.14
C VAL A 71 -16.12 9.92 6.86
N ALA A 72 -16.55 9.17 7.87
CA ALA A 72 -17.72 9.52 8.68
C ALA A 72 -17.55 10.88 9.38
N LEU A 73 -16.38 11.16 9.95
CA LEU A 73 -16.05 12.47 10.54
C LEU A 73 -16.24 13.59 9.52
N GLY A 74 -15.67 13.44 8.31
CA GLY A 74 -15.81 14.43 7.26
C GLY A 74 -17.28 14.70 6.91
N ILE A 75 -18.07 13.63 6.76
CA ILE A 75 -19.51 13.74 6.49
C ILE A 75 -20.22 14.47 7.62
N PHE A 76 -20.01 14.05 8.87
CA PHE A 76 -20.69 14.67 10.01
C PHE A 76 -20.33 16.15 10.19
N MET A 77 -19.07 16.52 10.01
CA MET A 77 -18.65 17.91 10.07
C MET A 77 -19.26 18.74 8.95
N LEU A 78 -19.41 18.17 7.75
CA LEU A 78 -20.03 18.84 6.60
C LEU A 78 -21.56 18.90 6.66
N THR A 79 -22.25 17.92 7.24
CA THR A 79 -23.71 17.94 7.37
C THR A 79 -24.18 18.67 8.61
N GLY A 80 -23.36 18.69 9.68
CA GLY A 80 -23.78 19.18 11.00
C GLY A 80 -24.73 18.20 11.70
N ALA A 81 -24.82 16.95 11.24
CA ALA A 81 -25.68 15.92 11.80
C ALA A 81 -25.07 15.29 13.09
N ILE A 82 -24.65 16.13 14.03
CA ILE A 82 -24.14 15.73 15.34
C ILE A 82 -24.79 16.63 16.39
N ASP A 83 -25.23 16.01 17.48
CA ASP A 83 -25.67 16.73 18.68
C ASP A 83 -24.54 17.62 19.20
N ASN A 84 -24.85 18.89 19.45
CA ASN A 84 -23.87 19.89 19.87
C ASN A 84 -22.99 19.42 21.05
N GLU A 85 -23.54 18.68 22.01
CA GLU A 85 -22.80 18.13 23.16
C GLU A 85 -21.75 17.07 22.77
N ALA A 86 -22.02 16.28 21.72
CA ALA A 86 -21.12 15.22 21.24
C ALA A 86 -20.08 15.74 20.24
N LEU A 87 -20.23 16.98 19.74
CA LEU A 87 -19.40 17.54 18.68
C LEU A 87 -17.89 17.50 18.99
N LEU A 88 -17.50 18.00 20.16
CA LEU A 88 -16.09 18.08 20.53
C LEU A 88 -15.46 16.68 20.75
N PRO A 89 -16.08 15.75 21.51
CA PRO A 89 -15.63 14.36 21.58
C PRO A 89 -15.51 13.68 20.21
N VAL A 90 -16.49 13.86 19.33
CA VAL A 90 -16.47 13.24 17.99
C VAL A 90 -15.37 13.83 17.12
N ALA A 91 -15.13 15.14 17.17
CA ALA A 91 -14.04 15.78 16.43
C ALA A 91 -12.67 15.22 16.85
N TRP A 92 -12.41 15.09 18.16
CA TRP A 92 -11.17 14.51 18.68
C TRP A 92 -11.04 13.02 18.37
N ALA A 93 -12.08 12.23 18.61
CA ALA A 93 -12.07 10.80 18.35
C ALA A 93 -11.90 10.51 16.86
N GLY A 94 -12.64 11.21 16.00
CA GLY A 94 -12.53 11.10 14.55
C GLY A 94 -11.15 11.51 14.04
N ALA A 95 -10.58 12.60 14.54
CA ALA A 95 -9.23 13.02 14.16
C ALA A 95 -8.16 12.03 14.62
N GLY A 96 -8.28 11.52 15.84
CA GLY A 96 -7.39 10.48 16.38
C GLY A 96 -7.46 9.18 15.57
N LEU A 97 -8.66 8.70 15.26
CA LEU A 97 -8.86 7.52 14.40
C LEU A 97 -8.29 7.79 12.99
N SER A 98 -8.53 8.97 12.41
CA SER A 98 -7.94 9.35 11.12
C SER A 98 -6.41 9.26 11.14
N ALA A 99 -5.77 9.72 12.23
CA ALA A 99 -4.33 9.59 12.41
C ALA A 99 -3.90 8.11 12.53
N CYS A 100 -4.64 7.29 13.28
CA CYS A 100 -4.42 5.85 13.36
C CYS A 100 -4.48 5.16 12.00
N ALA A 101 -5.40 5.56 11.12
CA ALA A 101 -5.49 5.01 9.76
C ALA A 101 -4.19 5.28 8.98
N VAL A 102 -3.69 6.51 9.02
CA VAL A 102 -2.42 6.86 8.36
C VAL A 102 -1.24 6.13 8.99
N LEU A 103 -1.16 6.07 10.33
CA LEU A 103 -0.11 5.34 11.05
C LEU A 103 -0.08 3.85 10.70
N GLY A 104 -1.25 3.23 10.54
CA GLY A 104 -1.38 1.82 10.18
C GLY A 104 -0.73 1.47 8.84
N PHE A 105 -0.64 2.41 7.90
CA PHE A 105 0.12 2.24 6.65
C PHE A 105 1.54 2.81 6.73
N PHE A 106 1.74 3.89 7.48
CA PHE A 106 3.01 4.59 7.59
C PHE A 106 4.05 3.78 8.37
N VAL A 107 3.68 3.18 9.50
CA VAL A 107 4.62 2.42 10.35
C VAL A 107 5.15 1.18 9.62
N PRO A 108 4.33 0.31 9.00
CA PRO A 108 4.85 -0.80 8.21
C PRO A 108 5.76 -0.34 7.07
N TRP A 109 5.40 0.76 6.39
CA TRP A 109 6.23 1.36 5.35
C TRP A 109 7.59 1.82 5.90
N LEU A 110 7.60 2.52 7.04
CA LEU A 110 8.84 3.03 7.66
C LEU A 110 9.78 1.89 8.06
N LEU A 111 9.22 0.76 8.48
CA LEU A 111 9.94 -0.46 8.82
C LEU A 111 10.38 -1.26 7.59
N THR A 112 9.85 -0.99 6.40
CA THR A 112 10.18 -1.77 5.20
C THR A 112 11.64 -1.54 4.79
N PRO A 113 12.43 -2.60 4.54
CA PRO A 113 13.79 -2.46 4.00
C PRO A 113 13.72 -1.85 2.60
N HIS A 114 14.63 -0.92 2.26
CA HIS A 114 14.60 -0.17 1.00
C HIS A 114 13.23 0.47 0.74
N ARG A 115 12.83 1.41 1.61
CA ARG A 115 11.53 2.12 1.61
C ARG A 115 11.15 2.64 0.22
N GLN A 116 10.33 1.87 -0.51
CA GLN A 116 9.88 2.23 -1.85
C GLN A 116 8.74 3.25 -1.79
N TRP A 117 8.49 3.92 -2.90
CA TRP A 117 7.28 4.74 -3.04
C TRP A 117 6.03 3.89 -2.86
N ASN A 118 5.15 4.26 -1.92
CA ASN A 118 3.89 3.58 -1.69
C ASN A 118 2.71 4.50 -2.07
N ARG A 119 2.06 4.20 -3.20
CA ARG A 119 0.91 4.98 -3.69
C ARG A 119 -0.28 4.96 -2.72
N THR A 120 -0.52 3.83 -2.08
CA THR A 120 -1.64 3.66 -1.13
C THR A 120 -1.44 4.54 0.10
N LEU A 121 -0.25 4.51 0.70
CA LEU A 121 0.09 5.37 1.83
C LEU A 121 -0.03 6.86 1.46
N HIS A 122 0.54 7.25 0.33
CA HIS A 122 0.47 8.64 -0.13
C HIS A 122 -0.99 9.07 -0.40
N GLY A 123 -1.77 8.23 -1.09
CA GLY A 123 -3.17 8.49 -1.39
C GLY A 123 -4.03 8.62 -0.14
N ILE A 124 -3.85 7.74 0.85
CA ILE A 124 -4.56 7.82 2.14
C ILE A 124 -4.17 9.08 2.89
N ALA A 125 -2.87 9.41 2.97
CA ALA A 125 -2.43 10.64 3.65
C ALA A 125 -3.01 11.90 3.00
N VAL A 126 -3.06 11.96 1.67
CA VAL A 126 -3.70 13.06 0.93
C VAL A 126 -5.21 13.10 1.17
N MET A 127 -5.89 11.96 1.16
CA MET A 127 -7.33 11.88 1.42
C MET A 127 -7.66 12.40 2.83
N ILE A 128 -6.90 11.98 3.85
CA ILE A 128 -7.06 12.44 5.23
C ILE A 128 -6.76 13.94 5.35
N LEU A 129 -5.74 14.44 4.66
CA LEU A 129 -5.44 15.88 4.60
C LEU A 129 -6.62 16.68 4.03
N VAL A 130 -7.26 16.19 2.96
CA VAL A 130 -8.44 16.83 2.37
C VAL A 130 -9.61 16.82 3.36
N ILE A 131 -9.91 15.66 3.97
CA ILE A 131 -10.98 15.54 4.97
C ILE A 131 -10.75 16.50 6.16
N ALA A 132 -9.52 16.55 6.68
CA ALA A 132 -9.17 17.43 7.79
C ALA A 132 -9.33 18.92 7.40
N THR A 133 -8.93 19.29 6.19
CA THR A 133 -9.08 20.66 5.67
C THR A 133 -10.54 21.06 5.51
N LEU A 134 -11.38 20.18 4.96
CA LEU A 134 -12.82 20.42 4.83
C LEU A 134 -13.50 20.51 6.20
N SER A 135 -13.13 19.63 7.13
CA SER A 135 -13.65 19.62 8.50
C SER A 135 -13.24 20.87 9.27
N LEU A 136 -12.01 21.36 9.07
CA LEU A 136 -11.55 22.64 9.61
C LEU A 136 -12.36 23.81 9.05
N GLY A 137 -12.62 23.83 7.73
CA GLY A 137 -13.50 24.82 7.12
C GLY A 137 -14.89 24.81 7.75
N ALA A 138 -15.49 23.64 7.92
CA ALA A 138 -16.79 23.51 8.59
C ALA A 138 -16.75 23.99 10.05
N ALA A 139 -15.67 23.68 10.78
CA ALA A 139 -15.49 24.13 12.17
C ALA A 139 -15.39 25.66 12.29
N LEU A 140 -14.76 26.33 11.31
CA LEU A 140 -14.54 27.78 11.34
C LEU A 140 -15.72 28.59 10.83
N PHE A 141 -16.40 28.13 9.78
CA PHE A 141 -17.45 28.89 9.07
C PHE A 141 -18.87 28.62 9.57
N ARG A 142 -19.08 27.60 10.42
CA ARG A 142 -20.36 27.37 11.07
C ARG A 142 -20.38 27.97 12.47
N THR A 143 -21.57 28.41 12.87
CA THR A 143 -21.85 28.81 14.25
C THR A 143 -22.23 27.57 15.05
N TRP A 144 -21.39 27.22 16.03
CA TRP A 144 -21.62 26.08 16.92
C TRP A 144 -21.97 26.61 18.31
N GLU A 145 -23.05 26.10 18.91
CA GLU A 145 -23.53 26.57 20.22
C GLU A 145 -22.70 26.01 21.39
N SER A 146 -22.12 24.81 21.22
CA SER A 146 -21.47 24.07 22.31
C SER A 146 -19.98 24.33 22.49
N ALA A 147 -19.29 24.87 21.49
CA ALA A 147 -17.86 25.06 21.53
C ALA A 147 -17.43 26.28 20.73
N SER A 148 -16.42 27.00 21.22
CA SER A 148 -15.80 28.04 20.40
C SER A 148 -15.14 27.42 19.17
N ASN A 149 -15.29 28.08 18.02
CA ASN A 149 -14.73 27.61 16.75
C ASN A 149 -13.21 27.36 16.85
N ALA A 150 -12.51 28.11 17.70
CA ALA A 150 -11.09 27.93 17.98
C ALA A 150 -10.77 26.57 18.62
N VAL A 151 -11.54 26.13 19.62
CA VAL A 151 -11.34 24.83 20.30
C VAL A 151 -11.67 23.68 19.34
N LEU A 152 -12.71 23.83 18.52
CA LEU A 152 -13.10 22.83 17.53
C LEU A 152 -12.10 22.70 16.37
N ALA A 153 -11.38 23.78 16.03
CA ALA A 153 -10.37 23.78 14.97
C ALA A 153 -9.10 22.97 15.33
N VAL A 154 -8.74 22.89 16.62
CA VAL A 154 -7.51 22.25 17.11
C VAL A 154 -7.30 20.82 16.59
N PRO A 155 -8.25 19.86 16.76
CA PRO A 155 -8.04 18.49 16.29
C PRO A 155 -7.77 18.40 14.78
N PHE A 156 -8.41 19.26 13.99
CA PHE A 156 -8.21 19.28 12.53
C PHE A 156 -6.87 19.90 12.13
N LEU A 157 -6.43 20.96 12.80
CA LEU A 157 -5.10 21.54 12.60
C LEU A 157 -4.00 20.53 12.93
N LEU A 158 -4.13 19.80 14.04
CA LEU A 158 -3.20 18.73 14.41
C LEU A 158 -3.19 17.61 13.37
N LEU A 159 -4.36 17.20 12.88
CA LEU A 159 -4.47 16.17 11.86
C LEU A 159 -3.85 16.61 10.52
N ILE A 160 -4.05 17.87 10.11
CA ILE A 160 -3.41 18.46 8.93
C ILE A 160 -1.88 18.44 9.08
N ALA A 161 -1.37 18.97 10.19
CA ALA A 161 0.07 19.00 10.46
C ALA A 161 0.66 17.59 10.44
N PHE A 162 -0.02 16.63 11.05
CA PHE A 162 0.37 15.22 11.06
C PHE A 162 0.38 14.61 9.65
N ALA A 163 -0.67 14.79 8.85
CA ALA A 163 -0.75 14.25 7.49
C ALA A 163 0.33 14.86 6.57
N VAL A 164 0.56 16.18 6.67
CA VAL A 164 1.65 16.85 5.95
C VAL A 164 3.01 16.30 6.37
N ALA A 165 3.26 16.14 7.67
CA ALA A 165 4.49 15.56 8.18
C ALA A 165 4.72 14.15 7.62
N VAL A 166 3.69 13.30 7.60
CA VAL A 166 3.76 11.95 7.02
C VAL A 166 4.09 12.01 5.53
N ILE A 167 3.47 12.90 4.75
CA ILE A 167 3.78 13.07 3.32
C ILE A 167 5.23 13.50 3.12
N VAL A 168 5.70 14.49 3.89
CA VAL A 168 7.08 14.98 3.80
C VAL A 168 8.07 13.87 4.16
N VAL A 169 7.83 13.13 5.24
CA VAL A 169 8.68 12.02 5.66
C VAL A 169 8.65 10.89 4.62
N HIS A 170 7.48 10.57 4.06
CA HIS A 170 7.33 9.59 2.99
C HIS A 170 8.18 9.95 1.75
N VAL A 171 8.20 11.23 1.38
CA VAL A 171 9.01 11.72 0.25
C VAL A 171 10.50 11.74 0.60
N ARG A 172 10.88 12.20 1.80
CA ARG A 172 12.28 12.40 2.19
C ARG A 172 13.02 11.10 2.52
N LEU A 173 12.37 10.15 3.19
CA LEU A 173 13.02 8.92 3.67
C LEU A 173 12.94 7.75 2.68
N ARG A 174 12.36 7.94 1.50
CA ARG A 174 12.29 6.90 0.48
C ARG A 174 13.70 6.56 -0.02
N ALA A 175 13.93 5.28 -0.28
CA ALA A 175 15.12 4.83 -0.98
C ALA A 175 14.95 5.10 -2.47
N THR A 176 15.94 5.75 -3.08
CA THR A 176 16.03 5.96 -4.54
C THR A 176 16.91 4.90 -5.21
N GLU A 177 17.69 4.17 -4.42
CA GLU A 177 18.57 3.11 -4.91
C GLU A 177 17.80 1.80 -5.08
N LYS A 178 18.19 1.03 -6.11
CA LYS A 178 17.60 -0.27 -6.41
C LYS A 178 17.97 -1.26 -5.28
N PRO A 179 17.03 -2.11 -4.81
CA PRO A 179 17.34 -3.16 -3.86
C PRO A 179 18.47 -4.08 -4.40
N PRO A 180 19.27 -4.70 -3.51
CA PRO A 180 20.31 -5.63 -3.94
C PRO A 180 19.70 -6.82 -4.67
N ALA A 181 20.35 -7.23 -5.76
CA ALA A 181 19.94 -8.38 -6.55
C ALA A 181 20.01 -9.66 -5.70
N VAL A 182 19.03 -10.54 -5.87
CA VAL A 182 18.99 -11.83 -5.19
C VAL A 182 19.34 -12.91 -6.22
N ASP A 183 20.37 -13.69 -5.92
CA ASP A 183 20.77 -14.82 -6.77
C ASP A 183 19.78 -15.98 -6.57
N VAL A 184 19.17 -16.43 -7.68
CA VAL A 184 18.16 -17.50 -7.68
C VAL A 184 18.76 -18.82 -7.18
N ALA A 185 20.03 -19.08 -7.50
CA ALA A 185 20.74 -20.29 -7.08
C ALA A 185 20.95 -20.36 -5.55
N SER A 186 20.90 -19.21 -4.88
CA SER A 186 21.08 -19.12 -3.42
C SER A 186 19.77 -19.27 -2.63
N LEU A 187 18.62 -19.37 -3.31
CA LEU A 187 17.30 -19.40 -2.67
C LEU A 187 16.97 -20.79 -2.12
N THR A 188 16.39 -20.82 -0.92
CA THR A 188 15.80 -22.03 -0.36
C THR A 188 14.43 -22.33 -0.99
N PRO A 189 13.92 -23.56 -0.91
CA PRO A 189 12.58 -23.90 -1.40
C PRO A 189 11.47 -23.01 -0.79
N ASP A 190 11.60 -22.66 0.49
CA ASP A 190 10.65 -21.78 1.19
C ASP A 190 10.68 -20.34 0.63
N ASP A 191 11.88 -19.82 0.35
CA ASP A 191 12.05 -18.49 -0.26
C ASP A 191 11.43 -18.47 -1.68
N ILE A 192 11.58 -19.55 -2.45
CA ILE A 192 10.94 -19.72 -3.77
C ILE A 192 9.41 -19.74 -3.65
N GLU A 193 8.85 -20.40 -2.64
CA GLU A 193 7.40 -20.43 -2.41
C GLU A 193 6.84 -19.03 -2.10
N ILE A 194 7.58 -18.23 -1.31
CA ILE A 194 7.22 -16.84 -1.02
C ILE A 194 7.18 -16.02 -2.31
N LEU A 195 8.22 -16.12 -3.15
CA LEU A 195 8.26 -15.41 -4.44
C LEU A 195 7.17 -15.90 -5.39
N ARG A 196 6.85 -17.20 -5.40
CA ARG A 196 5.73 -17.75 -6.16
C ARG A 196 4.39 -17.16 -5.70
N LYS A 197 4.16 -17.04 -4.39
CA LYS A 197 2.95 -16.37 -3.85
C LYS A 197 2.86 -14.91 -4.28
N VAL A 198 3.98 -14.19 -4.34
CA VAL A 198 4.04 -12.80 -4.84
C VAL A 198 3.68 -12.75 -6.33
N ARG A 199 4.28 -13.63 -7.14
CA ARG A 199 3.95 -13.78 -8.57
C ARG A 199 2.47 -14.10 -8.77
N GLN A 200 1.94 -15.04 -8.01
CA GLN A 200 0.54 -15.46 -8.11
C GLN A 200 -0.44 -14.31 -7.84
N ARG A 201 -0.14 -13.42 -6.89
CA ARG A 201 -0.95 -12.22 -6.64
C ARG A 201 -0.94 -11.27 -7.84
N ALA A 202 0.23 -11.03 -8.43
CA ALA A 202 0.37 -10.21 -9.64
C ALA A 202 -0.38 -10.84 -10.83
N LEU A 203 -0.26 -12.16 -11.03
CA LEU A 203 -1.00 -12.89 -12.07
C LEU A 203 -2.52 -12.79 -11.88
N ARG A 204 -3.04 -12.85 -10.64
CA ARG A 204 -4.47 -12.66 -10.37
C ARG A 204 -4.96 -11.27 -10.78
N ILE A 205 -4.15 -10.24 -10.54
CA ILE A 205 -4.45 -8.87 -10.98
C ILE A 205 -4.46 -8.80 -12.52
N LEU A 206 -3.43 -9.30 -13.19
CA LEU A 206 -3.36 -9.35 -14.66
C LEU A 206 -4.52 -10.11 -15.28
N ARG A 207 -4.92 -11.22 -14.66
CA ARG A 207 -6.11 -11.99 -15.04
C ARG A 207 -7.38 -11.16 -14.91
N SER A 208 -7.58 -10.45 -13.80
CA SER A 208 -8.75 -9.58 -13.62
C SER A 208 -8.83 -8.45 -14.66
N ARG A 209 -7.69 -8.11 -15.28
CA ARG A 209 -7.56 -7.12 -16.36
C ARG A 209 -7.57 -7.73 -17.77
N ASN A 210 -7.84 -9.04 -17.89
CA ASN A 210 -7.83 -9.80 -19.15
C ASN A 210 -6.49 -9.78 -19.92
N VAL A 211 -5.36 -9.54 -19.23
CA VAL A 211 -4.01 -9.59 -19.83
C VAL A 211 -3.52 -11.04 -19.96
N VAL A 212 -3.89 -11.89 -19.00
CA VAL A 212 -3.51 -13.31 -18.97
C VAL A 212 -4.77 -14.15 -19.10
N ALA A 213 -4.79 -15.08 -20.06
CA ALA A 213 -5.91 -15.97 -20.27
C ALA A 213 -6.01 -17.03 -19.16
N TYR A 214 -7.23 -17.51 -18.91
CA TYR A 214 -7.51 -18.50 -17.86
C TYR A 214 -6.72 -19.80 -18.04
N LYS A 215 -6.58 -20.25 -19.29
CA LYS A 215 -5.89 -21.49 -19.66
C LYS A 215 -4.40 -21.46 -19.34
N ASP A 216 -3.75 -20.30 -19.47
CA ASP A 216 -2.30 -20.15 -19.36
C ASP A 216 -1.87 -19.83 -17.91
N PHE A 217 -2.83 -19.54 -17.02
CA PHE A 217 -2.59 -19.12 -15.64
C PHE A 217 -1.81 -20.16 -14.84
N ASN A 218 -2.16 -21.44 -14.93
CA ASN A 218 -1.51 -22.51 -14.17
C ASN A 218 -0.08 -22.78 -14.66
N GLU A 219 0.14 -22.64 -15.96
CA GLU A 219 1.46 -22.79 -16.57
C GLU A 219 2.38 -21.64 -16.11
N TYR A 220 1.89 -20.39 -16.14
CA TYR A 220 2.65 -19.24 -15.65
C TYR A 220 2.89 -19.27 -14.13
N ASP A 221 1.94 -19.79 -13.34
CA ASP A 221 2.10 -19.93 -11.89
C ASP A 221 3.12 -21.01 -11.50
N SER A 222 3.35 -22.00 -12.36
CA SER A 222 4.32 -23.09 -12.15
C SER A 222 5.68 -22.85 -12.81
N ALA A 223 5.79 -21.87 -13.72
CA ALA A 223 7.04 -21.52 -14.42
C ALA A 223 8.24 -21.30 -13.46
N SER A 224 9.44 -21.69 -13.89
CA SER A 224 10.69 -21.45 -13.16
C SER A 224 11.01 -19.96 -13.09
N PHE A 225 11.79 -19.55 -12.08
CA PHE A 225 12.35 -18.20 -12.01
C PHE A 225 13.64 -18.08 -12.85
N ASP A 226 14.33 -19.21 -13.11
CA ASP A 226 15.36 -19.35 -14.12
C ASP A 226 14.73 -19.27 -15.51
N SER A 227 14.48 -18.04 -15.95
CA SER A 227 14.18 -17.76 -17.34
C SER A 227 15.43 -17.09 -17.91
N ALA A 228 16.35 -17.93 -18.40
CA ALA A 228 17.17 -17.50 -19.53
C ALA A 228 16.21 -16.92 -20.59
N PRO A 229 16.60 -15.87 -21.34
CA PRO A 229 15.75 -15.37 -22.41
C PRO A 229 15.32 -16.59 -23.25
N PHE A 230 14.02 -16.73 -23.47
CA PHE A 230 13.50 -17.65 -24.48
C PHE A 230 14.09 -17.16 -25.80
N ASP A 231 15.27 -17.66 -26.14
CA ASP A 231 15.82 -17.53 -27.47
C ASP A 231 14.81 -18.22 -28.37
N SER A 232 14.14 -17.38 -29.15
CA SER A 232 13.39 -17.79 -30.32
C SER A 232 14.39 -18.39 -31.29
N ALA A 233 14.66 -19.69 -31.14
CA ALA A 233 15.23 -20.49 -32.20
C ALA A 233 14.06 -20.97 -33.06
N PRO A 234 13.85 -20.46 -34.29
CA PRO A 234 13.16 -21.25 -35.27
C PRO A 234 14.06 -22.44 -35.59
N SER A 235 13.67 -23.62 -35.12
CA SER A 235 14.17 -24.88 -35.59
C SER A 235 13.62 -25.12 -37.00
N ASP A 236 14.21 -24.47 -38.01
CA ASP A 236 14.07 -24.92 -39.39
C ASP A 236 15.05 -26.08 -39.63
N SER A 237 14.63 -27.24 -39.16
CA SER A 237 15.04 -28.53 -39.69
C SER A 237 13.95 -29.01 -40.64
N GLY A 238 14.18 -28.99 -41.95
CA GLY A 238 13.26 -29.68 -42.87
C GLY A 238 13.38 -29.30 -44.34
N SER A 239 14.28 -30.02 -45.02
CA SER A 239 14.27 -30.43 -46.45
C SER A 239 14.29 -29.37 -47.54
#